data_AF-A0A1H6ZLA8-F1
#
_entry.id   AF-A0A1H6ZLA8-F1
#
_cell.length_a   1.000
_cell.length_b   1.000
_cell.length_c   1.000
_cell.angle_alpha   90.00
_cell.angle_beta   90.00
_cell.angle_gamma   90.00
#
_symmetry.space_group_name_H-M   'P 1'
#
loop_
_entity.id
_entity.type
_entity.pdbx_description
1 polymer ?
#
loop_
_entity_poly.entity_id
_entity_poly.type
_entity_poly.pdbx_seq_one_letter_code
_entity_poly.pdbx_strand_id
1 'polypeptide(L)' 'MLTESGQPLPGLYAAGEVAGFGGGGYHGYRALEGTFLGGCLFSGRVAGRAAAQALG' A
#
# COMPACT_ATOMS: atom_id res chain seq x y z
N MET A 1 -2.75 -1.73 6.69
CA MET A 1 -3.42 -0.47 7.11
C MET A 1 -3.25 -0.33 8.60
N LEU A 2 -3.20 0.89 9.15
CA LEU A 2 -2.93 1.09 10.58
C LEU A 2 -4.15 1.66 11.30
N THR A 3 -4.32 1.30 12.56
CA THR A 3 -5.22 1.98 13.51
C THR A 3 -4.65 3.36 13.87
N GLU A 4 -5.42 4.18 14.58
CA GLU A 4 -4.94 5.46 15.12
C GLU A 4 -3.73 5.30 16.06
N SER A 5 -3.62 4.15 16.73
CA SER A 5 -2.47 3.80 17.57
C SER A 5 -1.25 3.29 16.79
N GLY A 6 -1.29 3.32 15.46
CA GLY A 6 -0.20 2.88 14.58
C GLY A 6 -0.04 1.37 14.46
N GLN A 7 -0.97 0.57 14.98
CA GLN A 7 -0.91 -0.89 14.90
C GLN A 7 -1.57 -1.40 13.62
N PRO A 8 -1.10 -2.51 13.02
CA PRO A 8 -1.78 -3.11 11.87
C PRO A 8 -3.24 -3.44 12.20
N LEU A 9 -4.17 -2.97 11.37
CA LEU A 9 -5.57 -3.37 11.45
C LEU A 9 -5.73 -4.74 10.77
N PRO A 10 -6.06 -5.82 11.52
CA PRO A 10 -6.09 -7.17 10.95
C PRO A 10 -7.09 -7.29 9.78
N GLY A 11 -6.68 -8.00 8.74
CA GLY A 11 -7.50 -8.22 7.54
C GLY A 11 -7.63 -7.01 6.61
N LEU A 12 -7.10 -5.82 6.98
CA LEU A 12 -7.15 -4.64 6.12
C LEU A 12 -5.80 -4.36 5.44
N TYR A 13 -5.82 -4.45 4.12
CA TYR A 13 -4.68 -4.20 3.24
C TYR A 13 -4.95 -2.99 2.34
N ALA A 14 -3.89 -2.36 1.85
CA ALA A 14 -3.97 -1.23 0.91
C ALA A 14 -2.90 -1.41 -0.17
N ALA A 15 -3.21 -0.97 -1.39
CA ALA A 15 -2.29 -1.00 -2.54
C ALA A 15 -2.56 0.20 -3.45
N GLY A 16 -1.56 0.61 -4.22
CA GLY A 16 -1.65 1.74 -5.15
C GLY A 16 -1.78 3.08 -4.43
N GLU A 17 -2.52 4.01 -5.04
CA GLU A 17 -2.65 5.38 -4.54
C GLU A 17 -3.15 5.47 -3.10
N VAL A 18 -4.14 4.65 -2.74
CA VAL A 18 -4.71 4.60 -1.38
C VAL A 18 -3.69 4.17 -0.32
N ALA A 19 -2.60 3.52 -0.71
CA ALA A 19 -1.49 3.19 0.19
C ALA A 19 -0.53 4.37 0.43
N GLY A 20 -0.84 5.57 -0.06
CA GLY A 20 -0.04 6.78 0.11
C GLY A 20 0.97 7.02 -1.02
N PHE A 21 0.76 6.39 -2.17
CA PHE A 21 1.66 6.53 -3.32
C PHE A 21 1.61 7.93 -3.96
N GLY A 22 0.45 8.59 -3.97
CA GLY A 22 0.27 9.90 -4.65
C GLY A 22 1.00 11.07 -3.99
N GLY A 23 1.26 11.03 -2.67
CA GLY A 23 1.89 12.16 -1.97
C GLY A 23 1.74 12.18 -0.44
N GLY A 24 1.86 11.03 0.23
CA GLY A 24 1.82 11.01 1.70
C GLY A 24 2.47 9.81 2.38
N GLY A 25 3.06 8.89 1.62
CA GLY A 25 3.74 7.70 2.15
C GLY A 25 4.94 7.35 1.30
N TYR A 26 4.73 6.50 0.28
CA TYR A 26 5.78 5.91 -0.57
C TYR A 26 6.72 6.94 -1.20
N HIS A 27 6.21 8.14 -1.52
CA HIS A 27 6.97 9.21 -2.16
C HIS A 27 7.14 10.48 -1.31
N GLY A 28 6.71 10.46 -0.05
CA GLY A 28 6.67 11.66 0.78
C GLY A 28 5.77 12.73 0.15
N TYR A 29 6.29 13.96 -0.02
CA TYR A 29 5.49 15.14 -0.35
C TYR A 29 4.91 15.14 -1.78
N ARG A 30 5.61 14.58 -2.77
CA ARG A 30 5.18 14.55 -4.17
C ARG A 30 5.65 13.28 -4.86
N ALA A 31 4.77 12.63 -5.60
CA ALA A 31 5.14 11.56 -6.51
C ALA A 31 5.90 12.08 -7.74
N LEU A 32 6.84 11.28 -8.24
CA LEU A 32 7.48 11.53 -9.53
C LEU A 32 6.55 11.08 -10.66
N GLU A 33 6.46 11.86 -11.73
CA GLU A 33 5.68 11.49 -12.91
C GLU A 33 6.16 10.13 -13.48
N GLY A 34 5.22 9.32 -13.96
CA GLY A 34 5.51 8.00 -14.53
C GLY A 34 5.70 6.87 -13.52
N THR A 35 5.79 7.14 -12.22
CA THR A 35 5.97 6.08 -11.21
C THR A 35 4.68 5.33 -10.84
N PHE A 36 3.51 5.92 -11.12
CA PHE A 36 2.19 5.43 -10.71
C PHE A 36 1.94 3.96 -10.99
N LEU A 37 2.10 3.55 -12.25
CA LEU A 37 1.81 2.18 -12.66
C LEU A 37 2.70 1.16 -11.94
N GLY A 38 4.01 1.44 -11.85
CA GLY A 38 4.96 0.58 -11.15
C GLY A 38 4.62 0.44 -9.67
N GLY A 39 4.25 1.54 -9.01
CA GLY A 39 3.79 1.55 -7.62
C GLY A 39 2.56 0.69 -7.39
N CYS A 40 1.54 0.83 -8.24
CA CYS A 40 0.31 0.05 -8.16
C CYS A 40 0.56 -1.46 -8.34
N LEU A 41 1.38 -1.84 -9.32
CA LEU A 41 1.72 -3.25 -9.57
C LEU A 41 2.52 -3.86 -8.41
N PHE A 42 3.53 -3.14 -7.92
CA PHE A 42 4.37 -3.61 -6.83
C PHE A 42 3.56 -3.79 -5.53
N SER A 43 2.87 -2.75 -5.10
CA SER A 43 2.08 -2.77 -3.87
C SER A 43 0.90 -3.75 -3.95
N GLY A 44 0.25 -3.87 -5.11
CA GLY A 44 -0.82 -4.85 -5.33
C GLY A 44 -0.33 -6.28 -5.20
N ARG A 45 0.84 -6.60 -5.78
CA ARG A 45 1.48 -7.92 -5.63
C ARG A 45 1.81 -8.23 -4.17
N VAL A 46 2.35 -7.26 -3.42
CA VAL A 46 2.69 -7.44 -2.00
C VAL A 46 1.42 -7.66 -1.16
N ALA A 47 0.42 -6.78 -1.29
CA ALA A 47 -0.83 -6.87 -0.56
C ALA A 47 -1.58 -8.17 -0.85
N GLY A 48 -1.70 -8.57 -2.12
CA GLY A 48 -2.38 -9.80 -2.51
C GLY A 48 -1.69 -11.06 -1.96
N ARG A 49 -0.36 -11.11 -1.96
CA ARG A 49 0.39 -12.22 -1.36
C ARG A 49 0.21 -12.30 0.14
N ALA A 50 0.28 -11.17 0.83
CA ALA A 50 0.08 -11.11 2.28
C ALA A 50 -1.34 -11.53 2.66
N ALA A 51 -2.34 -11.08 1.91
CA ALA A 51 -3.74 -11.49 2.12
C ALA A 51 -3.93 -13.00 1.88
N ALA A 52 -3.35 -13.54 0.79
CA ALA A 52 -3.42 -14.97 0.51
C ALA A 52 -2.75 -15.82 1.59
N GLN A 53 -1.58 -15.40 2.09
CA GLN A 53 -0.87 -16.07 3.18
C GLN A 53 -1.62 -16.04 4.52
N ALA A 54 -2.45 -15.01 4.76
CA ALA A 54 -3.23 -14.90 5.99
C ALA A 54 -4.48 -15.79 6.01
N LEU A 55 -4.90 -16.32 4.85
CA LEU A 55 -6.10 -17.14 4.68
C LEU A 55 -5.81 -18.65 4.55
N GLY A 56 -4.54 -19.03 4.36
CA GLY A 56 -4.08 -20.42 4.29
C GLY A 56 -3.32 -20.82 5.54
#